data_AF-A0AA43A4C3-F1
#
_entry.id   AF-A0AA43A4C3-F1
#
_cell.length_a   1.000
_cell.length_b   1.000
_cell.length_c   1.000
_cell.angle_alpha   90.00
_cell.angle_beta   90.00
_cell.angle_gamma   90.00
#
_symmetry.space_group_name_H-M   'P 1'
#
loop_
_entity.id
_entity.type
_entity.pdbx_description
1 polymer ?
#
loop_
_entity_poly.entity_id
_entity_poly.type
_entity_poly.pdbx_seq_one_letter_code
_entity_poly.pdbx_strand_id
1 'polypeptide(L)'
;MNISDPKYLEHLRDLPTGYLLDLMTDHEDGDNDSVAWVLRERGIPQEEIERRVTRRKNSNWPRPYVFWEAARWLTILNAIIVGYFNLTGLYRLLLGDHAFKGALLFLAVGSVAFGFYLGFKLTTHVYMGEKTRLHCGFPLQVGFVNLETGEEITRGKATMNIAMALNALIGINLSLFPLVFIYVVMA
;
A
#
# COMPACT_ATOMS: atom_id res chain seq x y z
N MET A 1 -6.38 24.21 15.12
CA MET A 1 -5.05 23.56 15.27
C MET A 1 -4.20 24.08 14.13
N ASN A 2 -3.03 24.64 14.41
CA ASN A 2 -2.61 25.87 13.72
C ASN A 2 -2.02 25.64 12.31
N ILE A 3 -2.51 26.39 11.31
CA ILE A 3 -1.91 26.57 9.96
C ILE A 3 -0.40 26.95 10.05
N SER A 4 0.07 27.33 11.24
CA SER A 4 1.45 27.68 11.54
C SER A 4 2.41 26.51 11.74
N ASP A 5 1.99 25.24 11.74
CA ASP A 5 2.93 24.11 11.81
C ASP A 5 3.37 23.69 10.39
N PRO A 6 4.60 24.05 9.96
CA PRO A 6 5.07 23.77 8.60
C PRO A 6 5.23 22.27 8.32
N LYS A 7 5.52 21.46 9.36
CA LYS A 7 5.75 20.01 9.18
C LYS A 7 4.43 19.28 8.92
N TYR A 8 3.37 19.70 9.61
CA TYR A 8 2.02 19.19 9.39
C TYR A 8 1.52 19.50 7.96
N LEU A 9 1.71 20.74 7.48
CA LEU A 9 1.34 21.12 6.12
C LEU A 9 2.11 20.35 5.06
N GLU A 10 3.39 20.06 5.28
CA GLU A 10 4.21 19.25 4.37
C GLU A 10 3.64 17.83 4.23
N HIS A 11 3.23 17.21 5.34
CA HIS A 11 2.60 15.89 5.29
C HIS A 11 1.24 15.91 4.59
N LEU A 12 0.41 16.94 4.79
CA LEU A 12 -0.83 17.10 4.04
C LEU A 12 -0.57 17.29 2.53
N ARG A 13 0.52 17.97 2.16
CA ARG A 13 0.92 18.14 0.75
C ARG A 13 1.37 16.85 0.08
N ASP A 14 1.89 15.88 0.83
CA ASP A 14 2.25 14.56 0.30
C ASP A 14 1.03 13.64 0.12
N LEU A 15 -0.09 13.95 0.76
CA LEU A 15 -1.30 13.13 0.68
C LEU A 15 -2.04 13.28 -0.65
N PRO A 16 -2.61 12.19 -1.22
CA PRO A 16 -3.46 12.30 -2.39
C PRO A 16 -4.68 13.19 -2.14
N THR A 17 -5.11 13.95 -3.15
CA THR A 17 -6.27 14.87 -3.05
C THR A 17 -7.54 14.16 -2.58
N GLY A 18 -7.77 12.92 -3.03
CA GLY A 18 -8.94 12.14 -2.59
C GLY A 18 -8.95 11.91 -1.08
N TYR A 19 -7.77 11.75 -0.49
CA TYR A 19 -7.60 11.47 0.93
C TYR A 19 -7.80 12.74 1.78
N LEU A 20 -7.30 13.89 1.33
CA LEU A 20 -7.59 15.19 1.94
C LEU A 20 -9.09 15.48 1.99
N LEU A 21 -9.83 15.14 0.93
CA LEU A 21 -11.30 15.27 0.92
C LEU A 21 -11.99 14.32 1.91
N ASP A 22 -11.44 13.12 2.12
CA ASP A 22 -12.00 12.16 3.10
C ASP A 22 -11.73 12.62 4.55
N LEU A 23 -10.56 13.21 4.82
CA LEU A 23 -10.26 13.85 6.11
C LEU A 23 -11.29 14.94 6.45
N MET A 24 -11.62 15.80 5.48
CA MET A 24 -12.65 16.84 5.68
C MET A 24 -14.06 16.29 5.89
N THR A 25 -14.37 15.09 5.39
CA THR A 25 -15.67 14.48 5.64
C THR A 25 -15.80 13.85 7.02
N ASP A 26 -14.72 13.28 7.54
CA ASP A 26 -14.75 12.46 8.75
C ASP A 26 -14.43 13.25 10.03
N HIS A 27 -13.98 14.51 9.91
CA HIS A 27 -13.75 15.43 11.03
C HIS A 27 -14.62 16.69 10.88
N GLU A 28 -15.76 16.71 11.59
CA GLU A 28 -16.61 17.92 11.68
C GLU A 28 -16.03 18.96 12.66
N ASP A 29 -15.25 18.52 13.66
CA ASP A 29 -14.68 19.36 14.73
C ASP A 29 -13.18 19.69 14.55
N GLY A 30 -12.54 19.15 13.50
CA GLY A 30 -11.11 19.34 13.21
C GLY A 30 -10.81 20.57 12.36
N ASP A 31 -9.54 20.96 12.31
CA ASP A 31 -9.03 22.12 11.55
C ASP A 31 -9.07 21.89 10.03
N ASN A 32 -10.28 21.87 9.47
CA ASN A 32 -10.56 21.73 8.05
C ASN A 32 -9.95 22.86 7.21
N ASP A 33 -9.57 23.97 7.86
CA ASP A 33 -8.95 25.13 7.23
C ASP A 33 -7.56 24.80 6.66
N SER A 34 -6.75 24.02 7.39
CA SER A 34 -5.43 23.57 6.93
C SER A 34 -5.54 22.65 5.70
N VAL A 35 -6.50 21.71 5.72
CA VAL A 35 -6.75 20.80 4.60
C VAL A 35 -7.33 21.53 3.39
N ALA A 36 -8.29 22.43 3.61
CA ALA A 36 -8.85 23.29 2.57
C ALA A 36 -7.80 24.24 1.98
N TRP A 37 -6.84 24.69 2.79
CA TRP A 37 -5.70 25.50 2.31
C TRP A 37 -4.82 24.70 1.35
N VAL A 38 -4.42 23.47 1.70
CA VAL A 38 -3.62 22.60 0.82
C VAL A 38 -4.38 22.25 -0.47
N LEU A 39 -5.69 22.01 -0.39
CA LEU A 39 -6.53 21.75 -1.58
C LEU A 39 -6.62 22.98 -2.50
N ARG A 40 -6.70 24.19 -1.94
CA ARG A 40 -6.68 25.44 -2.70
C ARG A 40 -5.31 25.72 -3.31
N GLU A 41 -4.22 25.42 -2.60
CA GLU A 41 -2.85 25.49 -3.14
C GLU A 41 -2.69 24.60 -4.38
N ARG A 42 -3.40 23.46 -4.43
CA ARG A 42 -3.48 22.58 -5.59
C ARG A 42 -4.42 23.06 -6.71
N GLY A 43 -4.98 24.26 -6.59
CA GLY A 43 -5.87 24.85 -7.59
C GLY A 43 -7.32 24.39 -7.53
N ILE A 44 -7.77 23.75 -6.44
CA ILE A 44 -9.16 23.31 -6.30
C ILE A 44 -9.97 24.45 -5.63
N PRO A 45 -11.00 25.00 -6.31
CA PRO A 45 -11.78 26.09 -5.77
C PRO A 45 -12.66 25.64 -4.60
N GLN A 46 -12.93 26.57 -3.66
CA GLN A 46 -13.68 26.30 -2.43
C GLN A 46 -15.05 25.65 -2.69
N GLU A 47 -15.80 26.17 -3.67
CA GLU A 47 -17.12 25.61 -4.05
C GLU A 47 -17.03 24.16 -4.51
N GLU A 48 -15.94 23.79 -5.18
CA GLU A 48 -15.71 22.42 -5.63
C GLU A 48 -15.32 21.51 -4.47
N ILE A 49 -14.52 22.01 -3.51
CA ILE A 49 -14.19 21.28 -2.28
C ILE A 49 -15.47 20.95 -1.53
N GLU A 50 -16.31 21.95 -1.26
CA GLU A 50 -17.58 21.78 -0.55
C GLU A 50 -18.50 20.79 -1.26
N ARG A 51 -18.69 20.95 -2.59
CA ARG A 51 -19.50 20.02 -3.39
C ARG A 51 -18.98 18.58 -3.28
N ARG A 52 -17.66 18.37 -3.36
CA ARG A 52 -17.05 17.03 -3.29
C ARG A 52 -17.14 16.44 -1.88
N VAL A 53 -16.96 17.24 -0.85
CA VAL A 53 -17.11 16.84 0.56
C VAL A 53 -18.56 16.45 0.84
N THR A 54 -19.54 17.28 0.48
CA THR A 54 -20.98 16.97 0.65
C THR A 54 -21.38 15.70 -0.10
N ARG A 55 -20.91 15.53 -1.35
CA ARG A 55 -21.15 14.29 -2.11
C ARG A 55 -20.58 13.07 -1.40
N ARG A 56 -19.41 13.17 -0.79
CA ARG A 56 -18.78 12.08 -0.04
C ARG A 56 -19.48 11.81 1.29
N LYS A 57 -19.96 12.83 2.01
CA LYS A 57 -20.80 12.64 3.21
C LYS A 57 -22.08 11.86 2.90
N ASN A 58 -22.70 12.14 1.75
CA ASN A 58 -23.94 11.49 1.31
C ASN A 58 -23.71 10.16 0.54
N SER A 59 -22.47 9.68 0.44
CA SER A 59 -22.15 8.47 -0.30
C SER A 59 -22.17 7.24 0.60
N ASN A 60 -22.82 6.17 0.14
CA ASN A 60 -22.78 4.85 0.79
C ASN A 60 -21.57 4.00 0.35
N TRP A 61 -20.70 4.51 -0.53
CA TRP A 61 -19.50 3.78 -0.93
C TRP A 61 -18.52 3.69 0.23
N PRO A 62 -17.86 2.53 0.44
CA PRO A 62 -16.84 2.40 1.46
C PRO A 62 -15.74 3.44 1.22
N ARG A 63 -15.30 4.07 2.32
CA ARG A 63 -14.21 5.04 2.29
C ARG A 63 -12.93 4.35 1.79
N PRO A 64 -12.03 5.07 1.09
CA PRO A 64 -10.79 4.49 0.58
C PRO A 64 -9.96 3.75 1.64
N TYR A 65 -9.94 4.22 2.88
CA TYR A 65 -9.19 3.55 3.97
C TYR A 65 -9.76 2.15 4.29
N VAL A 66 -11.09 1.96 4.23
CA VAL A 66 -11.75 0.65 4.43
C VAL A 66 -11.38 -0.30 3.29
N PHE A 67 -11.40 0.21 2.06
CA PHE A 67 -11.00 -0.56 0.89
C PHE A 67 -9.54 -1.03 1.01
N TRP A 68 -8.64 -0.12 1.42
CA TRP A 68 -7.23 -0.44 1.59
C TRP A 68 -6.96 -1.44 2.71
N GLU A 69 -7.70 -1.37 3.81
CA GLU A 69 -7.63 -2.36 4.89
C GLU A 69 -8.03 -3.75 4.40
N ALA A 70 -9.15 -3.86 3.68
CA ALA A 70 -9.56 -5.11 3.05
C ALA A 70 -8.51 -5.61 2.03
N ALA A 71 -7.95 -4.71 1.22
CA ALA A 71 -6.92 -5.05 0.24
C ALA A 71 -5.66 -5.62 0.90
N ARG A 72 -5.27 -5.14 2.09
CA ARG A 72 -4.12 -5.68 2.84
C ARG A 72 -4.37 -7.12 3.26
N TRP A 73 -5.50 -7.37 3.93
CA TRP A 73 -5.85 -8.72 4.39
C TRP A 73 -5.94 -9.70 3.22
N LEU A 74 -6.57 -9.28 2.13
CA LEU A 74 -6.69 -10.07 0.92
C LEU A 74 -5.32 -10.33 0.28
N THR A 75 -4.41 -9.36 0.28
CA THR A 75 -3.05 -9.54 -0.25
C THR A 75 -2.24 -10.51 0.60
N ILE A 76 -2.32 -10.41 1.93
CA ILE A 76 -1.64 -11.33 2.85
C ILE A 76 -2.16 -12.74 2.67
N LEU A 77 -3.49 -12.93 2.63
CA LEU A 77 -4.11 -14.23 2.42
C LEU A 77 -3.68 -14.84 1.08
N ASN A 78 -3.75 -14.06 0.00
CA ASN A 78 -3.32 -14.51 -1.33
C ASN A 78 -1.84 -14.86 -1.34
N ALA A 79 -0.97 -14.09 -0.68
CA ALA A 79 0.46 -14.37 -0.63
C ALA A 79 0.78 -15.70 0.05
N ILE A 80 -0.01 -16.10 1.06
CA ILE A 80 0.11 -17.40 1.73
C ILE A 80 -0.30 -18.53 0.77
N ILE A 81 -1.47 -18.42 0.14
CA ILE A 81 -1.99 -19.42 -0.81
C ILE A 81 -1.02 -19.59 -1.98
N VAL A 82 -0.63 -18.47 -2.58
CA VAL A 82 0.33 -18.41 -3.68
C VAL A 82 1.69 -18.97 -3.27
N GLY A 83 2.16 -18.68 -2.05
CA GLY A 83 3.42 -19.21 -1.53
C GLY A 83 3.44 -20.74 -1.54
N TYR A 84 2.33 -21.38 -1.16
CA TYR A 84 2.19 -22.84 -1.25
C TYR A 84 2.27 -23.36 -2.70
N PHE A 85 1.56 -22.71 -3.64
CA PHE A 85 1.61 -23.07 -5.06
C PHE A 85 3.01 -22.89 -5.65
N ASN A 86 3.68 -21.77 -5.33
CA ASN A 86 5.04 -21.51 -5.77
C ASN A 86 6.00 -22.57 -5.26
N LEU A 87 5.92 -22.93 -3.98
CA LEU A 87 6.82 -23.91 -3.37
C LEU A 87 6.63 -25.29 -3.99
N THR A 88 5.37 -25.73 -4.13
CA THR A 88 5.05 -27.04 -4.73
C THR A 88 5.37 -27.09 -6.23
N GLY A 89 5.09 -26.04 -6.98
CA GLY A 89 5.37 -25.99 -8.42
C GLY A 89 6.85 -25.84 -8.74
N LEU A 90 7.61 -25.05 -7.97
CA LEU A 90 9.06 -24.96 -8.12
C LEU A 90 9.74 -26.28 -7.74
N TYR A 91 9.25 -26.96 -6.70
CA TYR A 91 9.70 -28.30 -6.34
C TYR A 91 9.50 -29.31 -7.48
N ARG A 92 8.31 -29.30 -8.12
CA ARG A 92 8.04 -30.13 -9.31
C ARG A 92 8.96 -29.79 -10.48
N LEU A 93 9.19 -28.50 -10.75
CA LEU A 93 10.11 -28.05 -11.79
C LEU A 93 11.55 -28.54 -11.58
N LEU A 94 11.99 -28.57 -10.31
CA LEU A 94 13.33 -29.02 -9.95
C LEU A 94 13.50 -30.53 -10.10
N LEU A 95 12.47 -31.33 -9.78
CA LEU A 95 12.50 -32.78 -9.93
C LEU A 95 12.22 -33.25 -11.36
N GLY A 96 11.40 -32.50 -12.10
CA GLY A 96 11.03 -32.83 -13.46
C GLY A 96 12.21 -32.74 -14.43
N ASP A 97 12.19 -33.61 -15.43
CA ASP A 97 13.09 -33.56 -16.57
C ASP A 97 12.30 -33.00 -17.77
N HIS A 98 12.52 -31.73 -18.07
CA HIS A 98 11.78 -30.98 -19.09
C HIS A 98 12.75 -30.21 -19.97
N ALA A 99 12.50 -30.21 -21.29
CA ALA A 99 13.32 -29.50 -22.27
C ALA A 99 13.46 -27.99 -21.96
N PHE A 100 12.48 -27.39 -21.28
CA PHE A 100 12.46 -25.96 -20.95
C PHE A 100 12.87 -25.64 -19.51
N LYS A 101 13.35 -26.61 -18.74
CA LYS A 101 13.70 -26.44 -17.32
C LYS A 101 14.65 -25.26 -17.08
N GLY A 102 15.72 -25.16 -17.87
CA GLY A 102 16.70 -24.08 -17.74
C GLY A 102 16.08 -22.69 -17.97
N ALA A 103 15.23 -22.53 -18.99
CA ALA A 103 14.56 -21.27 -19.28
C ALA A 103 13.56 -20.89 -18.18
N LEU A 104 12.79 -21.85 -17.67
CA LEU A 104 11.85 -21.63 -16.57
C LEU A 104 12.56 -21.24 -15.27
N LEU A 105 13.70 -21.86 -14.96
CA LEU A 105 14.52 -21.48 -13.80
C LEU A 105 15.11 -20.08 -13.95
N PHE A 106 15.60 -19.72 -15.15
CA PHE A 106 16.11 -18.38 -15.42
C PHE A 106 15.02 -17.31 -15.24
N LEU A 107 13.83 -17.54 -15.80
CA LEU A 107 12.69 -16.66 -15.62
C LEU A 107 12.23 -16.60 -14.17
N ALA A 108 12.26 -17.70 -13.42
CA ALA A 108 11.95 -17.72 -11.99
C ALA A 108 12.91 -16.81 -11.19
N VAL A 109 14.21 -16.84 -11.48
CA VAL A 109 15.19 -15.93 -10.86
C VAL A 109 14.88 -14.47 -11.21
N GLY A 110 14.54 -14.20 -12.48
CA GLY A 110 14.10 -12.87 -12.92
C GLY A 110 12.85 -12.38 -12.17
N SER A 111 11.84 -13.24 -12.02
CA SER A 111 10.64 -12.96 -11.22
C SER A 111 10.99 -12.67 -9.77
N VAL A 112 11.88 -13.46 -9.14
CA VAL A 112 12.32 -13.20 -7.76
C VAL A 112 12.96 -11.81 -7.63
N ALA A 113 13.88 -11.45 -8.53
CA ALA A 113 14.52 -10.14 -8.51
C ALA A 113 13.51 -8.98 -8.68
N PHE A 114 12.59 -9.13 -9.64
CA PHE A 114 11.54 -8.14 -9.88
C PHE A 114 10.56 -8.04 -8.71
N GLY A 115 10.13 -9.16 -8.14
CA GLY A 115 9.23 -9.22 -7.00
C GLY A 115 9.84 -8.61 -5.74
N PHE A 116 11.15 -8.80 -5.52
CA PHE A 116 11.86 -8.11 -4.44
C PHE A 116 11.83 -6.59 -4.63
N TYR A 117 12.15 -6.09 -5.83
CA TYR A 117 12.07 -4.67 -6.16
C TYR A 117 10.65 -4.12 -5.95
N LEU A 118 9.63 -4.84 -6.41
CA LEU A 118 8.23 -4.44 -6.28
C LEU A 118 7.78 -4.38 -4.81
N GLY A 119 8.10 -5.41 -4.01
CA GLY A 119 7.78 -5.42 -2.58
C GLY A 119 8.50 -4.31 -1.80
N PHE A 120 9.75 -4.01 -2.16
CA PHE A 120 10.49 -2.88 -1.57
C PHE A 120 9.84 -1.54 -1.93
N LYS A 121 9.43 -1.34 -3.19
CA LYS A 121 8.72 -0.13 -3.63
C LYS A 121 7.37 0.04 -2.93
N LEU A 122 6.59 -1.04 -2.79
CA LEU A 122 5.33 -1.02 -2.05
C LEU A 122 5.53 -0.69 -0.57
N THR A 123 6.69 -1.01 0.00
CA THR A 123 6.99 -0.69 1.39
C THR A 123 7.36 0.77 1.61
N THR A 124 7.96 1.41 0.61
CA THR A 124 8.58 2.75 0.76
C THR A 124 7.76 3.89 0.15
N HIS A 125 6.87 3.61 -0.80
CA HIS A 125 6.16 4.65 -1.59
C HIS A 125 4.64 4.59 -1.46
N VAL A 126 4.10 3.60 -0.75
CA VAL A 126 2.65 3.47 -0.55
C VAL A 126 2.30 4.04 0.81
N TYR A 127 1.71 5.23 0.78
CA TYR A 127 1.15 5.89 1.94
C TYR A 127 -0.36 5.64 1.98
N MET A 128 -0.82 5.07 3.09
CA MET A 128 -2.22 4.76 3.32
C MET A 128 -2.70 5.48 4.54
N GLY A 129 -3.57 6.45 4.32
CA GLY A 129 -4.16 7.14 5.44
C GLY A 129 -5.36 6.40 6.01
N GLU A 130 -5.39 6.28 7.33
CA GLU A 130 -6.49 5.97 8.24
C GLU A 130 -6.93 7.28 8.92
N LYS A 131 -8.14 7.37 9.50
CA LYS A 131 -8.74 8.62 10.05
C LYS A 131 -7.77 9.66 10.63
N THR A 132 -6.81 9.24 11.45
CA THR A 132 -5.82 10.15 12.08
C THR A 132 -4.37 9.68 11.87
N ARG A 133 -4.14 8.69 11.00
CA ARG A 133 -2.82 8.05 10.85
C ARG A 133 -2.47 7.80 9.40
N LEU A 134 -1.32 8.26 8.96
CA LEU A 134 -0.76 7.91 7.67
C LEU A 134 0.19 6.72 7.82
N HIS A 135 -0.25 5.54 7.41
CA HIS A 135 0.57 4.34 7.42
C HIS A 135 1.53 4.31 6.24
N CYS A 136 2.79 4.00 6.51
CA CYS A 136 3.79 3.71 5.49
C CYS A 136 3.89 2.19 5.28
N GLY A 137 3.83 1.78 4.02
CA GLY A 137 4.08 0.41 3.58
C GLY A 137 2.85 -0.44 3.36
N PHE A 138 2.97 -1.38 2.41
CA PHE A 138 1.93 -2.31 2.02
C PHE A 138 2.50 -3.69 1.63
N PRO A 139 1.81 -4.80 1.97
CA PRO A 139 0.60 -4.85 2.80
C PRO A 139 0.88 -4.72 4.31
N LEU A 140 2.11 -4.98 4.76
CA LEU A 140 2.51 -4.76 6.15
C LEU A 140 3.00 -3.33 6.37
N GLN A 141 2.47 -2.70 7.41
CA GLN A 141 2.87 -1.36 7.83
C GLN A 141 4.24 -1.39 8.50
N VAL A 142 5.13 -0.50 8.09
CA VAL A 142 6.48 -0.31 8.68
C VAL A 142 6.50 0.82 9.70
N GLY A 143 5.58 1.76 9.59
CA GLY A 143 5.43 2.89 10.50
C GLY A 143 4.14 3.64 10.19
N PHE A 144 3.83 4.64 11.02
CA PHE A 144 2.74 5.55 10.74
C PHE A 144 3.03 6.95 11.26
N VAL A 145 2.53 7.95 10.56
CA VAL A 145 2.57 9.35 10.97
C VAL A 145 1.23 9.68 11.60
N ASN A 146 1.21 10.22 12.82
CA ASN A 146 0.00 10.79 13.36
C ASN A 146 -0.30 12.09 12.62
N LEU A 147 -1.42 12.12 11.90
CA LEU A 147 -1.84 13.28 11.14
C LEU A 147 -2.26 14.44 12.05
N GLU A 148 -2.64 14.17 13.29
CA GLU A 148 -2.93 15.25 14.25
C GLU A 148 -1.64 15.92 14.74
N THR A 149 -0.64 15.16 15.16
CA THR A 149 0.58 15.74 15.76
C THR A 149 1.72 15.97 14.77
N GLY A 150 1.62 15.44 13.54
CA GLY A 150 2.75 15.41 12.60
C GLY A 150 3.94 14.57 13.08
N GLU A 151 3.74 13.76 14.14
CA GLU A 151 4.78 12.89 14.67
C GLU A 151 4.82 11.57 13.90
N GLU A 152 6.01 11.23 13.42
CA GLU A 152 6.28 9.93 12.84
C GLU A 152 6.56 8.93 13.97
N ILE A 153 5.69 7.92 14.07
CA ILE A 153 5.84 6.82 15.01
C ILE A 153 6.39 5.63 14.24
N THR A 154 7.70 5.45 14.32
CA THR A 154 8.38 4.27 13.77
C THR A 154 8.21 3.09 14.71
N ARG A 155 7.91 1.91 14.16
CA ARG A 155 8.09 0.66 14.90
C ARG A 155 9.59 0.46 15.14
N GLY A 156 9.97 -0.19 16.26
CA GLY A 156 11.39 -0.44 16.56
C GLY A 156 12.14 -1.05 15.37
N LYS A 157 13.44 -0.74 15.22
CA LYS A 157 14.24 -1.11 14.02
C LYS A 157 14.07 -2.57 13.59
N ALA A 158 14.01 -3.50 14.54
CA ALA A 158 13.82 -4.92 14.27
C ALA A 158 12.47 -5.23 13.61
N THR A 159 11.37 -4.69 14.13
CA THR A 159 10.03 -4.95 13.59
C THR A 159 9.82 -4.29 12.24
N MET A 160 10.42 -3.11 12.03
CA MET A 160 10.46 -2.45 10.72
C MET A 160 11.18 -3.34 9.68
N ASN A 161 12.36 -3.85 10.01
CA ASN A 161 13.13 -4.72 9.12
C ASN A 161 12.39 -6.02 8.79
N ILE A 162 11.73 -6.62 9.77
CA ILE A 162 10.91 -7.82 9.55
C ILE A 162 9.74 -7.52 8.61
N ALA A 163 9.02 -6.41 8.82
CA ALA A 163 7.91 -6.02 7.95
C ALA A 163 8.37 -5.73 6.51
N MET A 164 9.51 -5.05 6.34
CA MET A 164 10.13 -4.83 5.02
C MET A 164 10.49 -6.15 4.34
N ALA A 165 11.11 -7.08 5.06
CA ALA A 165 11.48 -8.38 4.53
C ALA A 165 10.24 -9.20 4.12
N LEU A 166 9.19 -9.20 4.94
CA LEU A 166 7.93 -9.88 4.64
C LEU A 166 7.22 -9.28 3.42
N ASN A 167 7.19 -7.95 3.27
CA ASN A 167 6.64 -7.31 2.07
C ASN A 167 7.44 -7.68 0.81
N ALA A 168 8.77 -7.78 0.90
CA ALA A 168 9.61 -8.26 -0.20
C ALA A 168 9.29 -9.71 -0.57
N LEU A 169 9.09 -10.59 0.42
CA LEU A 169 8.67 -11.98 0.19
C LEU A 169 7.28 -12.08 -0.46
N ILE A 170 6.34 -11.21 -0.07
CA ILE A 170 5.03 -11.12 -0.70
C ILE A 170 5.17 -10.70 -2.17
N GLY A 171 6.00 -9.69 -2.46
CA GLY A 171 6.30 -9.27 -3.83
C GLY A 171 6.90 -10.40 -4.69
N ILE A 172 7.87 -11.14 -4.14
CA ILE A 172 8.44 -12.33 -4.78
C ILE A 172 7.34 -13.35 -5.10
N ASN A 173 6.52 -13.70 -4.11
CA ASN A 173 5.47 -14.70 -4.30
C ASN A 173 4.48 -14.32 -5.40
N LEU A 174 4.00 -13.08 -5.39
CA LEU A 174 3.04 -12.61 -6.39
C LEU A 174 3.66 -12.53 -7.80
N SER A 175 4.94 -12.21 -7.92
CA SER A 175 5.64 -12.15 -9.21
C SER A 175 6.00 -13.53 -9.79
N LEU A 176 6.25 -14.51 -8.92
CA LEU A 176 6.64 -15.87 -9.30
C LEU A 176 5.42 -16.72 -9.70
N PHE A 177 4.26 -16.41 -9.12
CA PHE A 177 3.03 -17.18 -9.30
C PHE A 177 2.59 -17.38 -10.75
N PRO A 178 2.53 -16.35 -11.61
CA PRO A 178 2.08 -16.56 -12.99
C PRO A 178 2.96 -17.58 -13.72
N LEU A 179 4.28 -17.54 -13.49
CA LEU A 179 5.22 -18.47 -14.09
C LEU A 179 5.03 -19.90 -13.59
N VAL A 180 4.90 -20.07 -12.27
CA VAL A 180 4.67 -21.40 -11.68
C VAL A 180 3.31 -21.96 -12.08
N PHE A 181 2.28 -21.12 -12.12
CA PHE A 181 0.94 -21.50 -12.55
C PHE A 181 0.93 -21.98 -14.00
N ILE A 182 1.56 -21.22 -14.92
CA ILE A 182 1.71 -21.62 -16.32
C ILE A 182 2.44 -22.97 -16.42
N TYR A 183 3.53 -23.16 -15.68
CA TYR A 183 4.23 -24.44 -15.65
C TYR A 183 3.34 -25.59 -15.17
N VAL A 184 2.62 -25.42 -14.06
CA VAL A 184 1.72 -26.46 -13.50
C VAL A 184 0.57 -26.79 -14.45
N VAL A 185 0.07 -25.84 -15.24
CA VAL A 185 -1.01 -26.07 -16.22
C VAL A 185 -0.48 -26.75 -17.49
N MET A 186 0.78 -26.51 -17.86
CA MET A 186 1.38 -27.09 -19.07
C MET A 186 2.10 -28.43 -18.85
N ALA A 187 2.42 -28.78 -17.60
CA ALA A 187 3.10 -30.02 -17.21
C ALA A 187 2.11 -31.16 -16.95
#